data_AF-A0A1H8ED59-F1
#
_entry.id   AF-A0A1H8ED59-F1
#
_cell.length_a   1.000
_cell.length_b   1.000
_cell.length_c   1.000
_cell.angle_alpha   90.00
_cell.angle_beta   90.00
_cell.angle_gamma   90.00
#
_symmetry.space_group_name_H-M   'P 1'
#
loop_
_entity.id
_entity.type
_entity.pdbx_description
1 polymer ?
#
loop_
_entity_poly.entity_id
_entity_poly.type
_entity_poly.pdbx_seq_one_letter_code
_entity_poly.pdbx_strand_id
1 'polypeptide(L)'
;MDCQIKYSLLDTVLKEQKNHKNLITAVKINNVLRDVQTQVTPEDKVEFIDMTTEDGVQAYQRSILFIMMAAVNILYPDKEVVVEHSVNNGIYCELLPKGDLTLEMVGKIQEKMFEFVSKAKDIKKCILPREDAVALFRESQQIAKSKLLESLKQDYVSLYYCAGYYDYLYGPMLYNTSLLDKFAIDFYEPGLIVRTPLISNPNVIPPKMKQKKLSIILSEADRWSYILKCNYVTNLNEYIHSNKISELIRISEALHEKKIAQIADHIVESIEDLRLILIAGPSSSGKTTFAQRLRIQLLVNGINPLSISLDDYFLDRDKTPKTPEGQYDFESINALDLPLFNKHMMALLKGESVELPVYNFTTGYREWKNHVVKLEPNQPIIIEGIHGLNDELTRDIPSHVKYKIYVSALTQLAIDAHNRIPTTAARIIRRIVRDNQFRGAHALKTIKQWPDVRKGEDKNIFPFQENADVMFNSALIYELGILKKYAKPLLEKITPDLPEYNISKRLIDFLDYFEDISNDDDVPNNSILREFIGKSCFF
;
A
#
# COMPACT_ATOMS: atom_id res chain seq x y z
N MET A 1 -35.39 28.57 -4.03
CA MET A 1 -35.03 27.15 -4.08
C MET A 1 -35.05 26.75 -5.54
N ASP A 2 -33.90 26.85 -6.22
CA ASP A 2 -33.80 26.36 -7.60
C ASP A 2 -33.93 24.83 -7.57
N CYS A 3 -35.05 24.35 -8.09
CA CYS A 3 -35.30 22.93 -8.28
C CYS A 3 -34.52 22.49 -9.51
N GLN A 4 -33.20 22.32 -9.37
CA GLN A 4 -32.37 21.77 -10.44
C GLN A 4 -32.84 20.34 -10.73
N ILE A 5 -33.21 20.08 -11.99
CA ILE A 5 -33.67 18.75 -12.41
C ILE A 5 -32.47 17.80 -12.31
N LYS A 6 -32.62 16.77 -11.47
CA LYS A 6 -31.62 15.72 -11.28
C LYS A 6 -31.93 14.53 -12.16
N TYR A 7 -30.92 14.01 -12.85
CA TYR A 7 -31.05 12.85 -13.74
C TYR A 7 -30.18 11.69 -13.25
N SER A 8 -30.61 10.46 -13.51
CA SER A 8 -29.77 9.28 -13.30
C SER A 8 -28.71 9.20 -14.39
N LEU A 9 -27.45 8.98 -14.00
CA LEU A 9 -26.34 8.74 -14.93
C LEU A 9 -26.39 7.38 -15.61
N LEU A 10 -27.22 6.45 -15.12
CA LEU A 10 -27.20 5.06 -15.56
C LEU A 10 -27.50 4.91 -17.05
N ASP A 11 -28.52 5.61 -17.55
CA ASP A 11 -28.89 5.55 -18.98
C ASP A 11 -27.79 6.13 -19.88
N THR A 12 -27.09 7.17 -19.40
CA THR A 12 -25.95 7.76 -20.10
C THR A 12 -24.77 6.79 -20.13
N VAL A 13 -24.45 6.15 -19.00
CA VAL A 13 -23.38 5.15 -18.91
C VAL A 13 -23.67 3.96 -19.82
N LEU A 14 -24.92 3.47 -19.87
CA LEU A 14 -25.30 2.36 -20.75
C LEU A 14 -25.12 2.69 -22.25
N LYS A 15 -25.36 3.95 -22.64
CA LYS A 15 -25.10 4.43 -24.00
C LYS A 15 -23.61 4.56 -24.28
N GLU A 16 -22.88 5.22 -23.38
CA GLU A 16 -21.45 5.48 -23.53
C GLU A 16 -20.59 4.23 -23.42
N GLN A 17 -21.03 3.19 -22.69
CA GLN A 17 -20.33 1.92 -22.61
C GLN A 17 -20.03 1.31 -23.99
N LYS A 18 -20.86 1.57 -25.00
CA LYS A 18 -20.64 1.11 -26.39
C LYS A 18 -19.43 1.75 -27.06
N ASN A 19 -19.05 2.95 -26.60
CA ASN A 19 -17.88 3.70 -27.09
C ASN A 19 -16.61 3.35 -26.30
N HIS A 20 -16.74 2.70 -25.15
CA HIS A 20 -15.63 2.27 -24.31
C HIS A 20 -15.28 0.80 -24.54
N LYS A 21 -14.01 0.53 -24.87
CA LYS A 21 -13.50 -0.84 -25.00
C LYS A 21 -13.56 -1.61 -23.67
N ASN A 22 -13.33 -0.91 -22.56
CA ASN A 22 -13.30 -1.50 -21.23
C ASN A 22 -14.56 -1.11 -20.44
N LEU A 23 -14.89 -1.93 -19.44
CA LEU A 23 -16.05 -1.72 -18.59
C LEU A 23 -15.92 -0.40 -17.81
N ILE A 24 -16.92 0.47 -17.93
CA ILE A 24 -17.10 1.66 -17.10
C ILE A 24 -17.60 1.19 -15.74
N THR A 25 -16.84 1.52 -14.70
CA THR A 25 -17.07 1.04 -13.34
C THR A 25 -17.42 2.16 -12.37
N ALA A 26 -17.08 3.40 -12.70
CA ALA A 26 -17.35 4.59 -11.89
C ALA A 26 -17.41 5.85 -12.78
N VAL A 27 -17.67 6.99 -12.15
CA VAL A 27 -17.63 8.32 -12.79
C VAL A 27 -16.93 9.31 -11.88
N LYS A 28 -16.33 10.35 -12.45
CA LYS A 28 -16.01 11.57 -11.69
C LYS A 28 -17.03 12.63 -12.03
N ILE A 29 -17.63 13.20 -11.01
CA ILE A 29 -18.57 14.32 -11.11
C ILE A 29 -17.86 15.51 -10.47
N ASN A 30 -17.54 16.54 -11.27
CA ASN A 30 -16.75 17.71 -10.85
C ASN A 30 -15.44 17.29 -10.12
N ASN A 31 -14.68 16.39 -10.74
CA ASN A 31 -13.43 15.82 -10.20
C ASN A 31 -13.60 15.03 -8.87
N VAL A 32 -14.81 14.60 -8.51
CA VAL A 32 -15.04 13.73 -7.35
C VAL A 32 -15.53 12.37 -7.81
N LEU A 33 -14.82 11.30 -7.42
CA LEU A 33 -15.18 9.92 -7.76
C LEU A 33 -16.53 9.53 -7.11
N ARG A 34 -17.44 9.03 -7.93
CA ARG A 34 -18.80 8.60 -7.57
C ARG A 34 -19.17 7.32 -8.31
N ASP A 35 -20.15 6.60 -7.77
CA ASP A 35 -20.78 5.49 -8.49
C ASP A 35 -21.76 6.03 -9.54
N VAL A 36 -22.07 5.19 -10.53
CA VAL A 36 -22.94 5.54 -11.66
C VAL A 36 -24.41 5.73 -11.28
N GLN A 37 -24.80 5.38 -10.04
CA GLN A 37 -26.17 5.59 -9.53
C GLN A 37 -26.34 7.01 -8.97
N THR A 38 -25.26 7.78 -8.88
CA THR A 38 -25.29 9.17 -8.39
C THR A 38 -26.06 10.06 -9.36
N GLN A 39 -26.91 10.93 -8.80
CA GLN A 39 -27.67 11.91 -9.57
C GLN A 39 -26.80 13.11 -9.95
N VAL A 40 -27.01 13.63 -11.16
CA VAL A 40 -26.30 14.81 -11.69
C VAL A 40 -27.26 15.89 -12.16
N THR A 41 -26.76 17.12 -12.22
CA THR A 41 -27.42 18.27 -12.87
C THR A 41 -26.74 18.57 -14.22
N PRO A 42 -27.39 19.34 -15.13
CA PRO A 42 -26.81 19.68 -16.43
C PRO A 42 -25.48 20.46 -16.37
N GLU A 43 -25.20 21.11 -15.23
CA GLU A 43 -23.98 21.89 -15.01
C GLU A 43 -22.79 21.02 -14.56
N ASP A 44 -23.05 19.78 -14.15
CA ASP A 44 -22.02 18.87 -13.66
C ASP A 44 -21.10 18.40 -14.80
N LYS A 45 -19.78 18.46 -14.57
CA LYS A 45 -18.78 17.86 -15.46
C LYS A 45 -18.62 16.38 -15.13
N VAL A 46 -18.92 15.52 -16.09
CA VAL A 46 -18.86 14.06 -15.93
C VAL A 46 -17.71 13.48 -16.75
N GLU A 47 -16.84 12.72 -16.09
CA GLU A 47 -15.78 11.92 -16.71
C GLU A 47 -16.03 10.43 -16.39
N PHE A 48 -16.00 9.56 -17.41
CA PHE A 48 -16.18 8.12 -17.23
C PHE A 48 -14.89 7.43 -16.81
N ILE A 49 -14.99 6.55 -15.82
CA ILE A 49 -13.86 5.82 -15.25
C ILE A 49 -14.02 4.33 -15.55
N ASP A 50 -13.11 3.79 -16.34
CA ASP A 50 -13.11 2.39 -16.75
C ASP A 50 -11.96 1.59 -16.10
N MET A 51 -11.94 0.28 -16.39
CA MET A 51 -10.95 -0.68 -15.88
C MET A 51 -9.48 -0.41 -16.29
N THR A 52 -9.18 0.62 -17.09
CA THR A 52 -7.80 1.05 -17.38
C THR A 52 -7.25 2.02 -16.34
N THR A 53 -8.04 2.37 -15.34
CA THR A 53 -7.68 3.29 -14.26
C THR A 53 -7.63 2.56 -12.91
N GLU A 54 -6.84 3.08 -11.96
CA GLU A 54 -6.80 2.54 -10.59
C GLU A 54 -8.16 2.63 -9.91
N ASP A 55 -8.87 3.75 -10.07
CA ASP A 55 -10.20 3.96 -9.53
C ASP A 55 -11.21 2.93 -10.08
N GLY A 56 -11.10 2.60 -11.37
CA GLY A 56 -12.00 1.63 -12.00
C GLY A 56 -11.76 0.19 -11.52
N VAL A 57 -10.49 -0.25 -11.47
CA VAL A 57 -10.15 -1.57 -10.94
C VAL A 57 -10.54 -1.69 -9.46
N GLN A 58 -10.37 -0.65 -8.65
CA GLN A 58 -10.80 -0.65 -7.25
C GLN A 58 -12.33 -0.73 -7.11
N ALA A 59 -13.10 -0.05 -7.96
CA ALA A 59 -14.56 -0.15 -7.98
C ALA A 59 -15.02 -1.58 -8.32
N TYR A 60 -14.37 -2.21 -9.30
CA TYR A 60 -14.62 -3.61 -9.65
C TYR A 60 -14.29 -4.57 -8.52
N GLN A 61 -13.09 -4.48 -7.96
CA GLN A 61 -12.64 -5.31 -6.83
C GLN A 61 -13.56 -5.21 -5.63
N ARG A 62 -13.95 -3.99 -5.25
CA ARG A 62 -14.89 -3.76 -4.15
C ARG A 62 -16.25 -4.42 -4.39
N SER A 63 -16.74 -4.34 -5.63
CA SER A 63 -18.01 -4.97 -6.02
C SER A 63 -17.93 -6.50 -5.98
N ILE A 64 -16.80 -7.09 -6.39
CA ILE A 64 -16.55 -8.54 -6.26
C ILE A 64 -16.51 -8.96 -4.79
N LEU A 65 -15.78 -8.22 -3.95
CA LEU A 65 -15.74 -8.49 -2.50
C LEU A 65 -17.13 -8.41 -1.87
N PHE A 66 -17.93 -7.41 -2.25
CA PHE A 66 -19.28 -7.25 -1.74
C PHE A 66 -20.20 -8.44 -2.10
N ILE A 67 -20.16 -8.93 -3.35
CA ILE A 67 -20.95 -10.11 -3.71
C ILE A 67 -20.41 -11.40 -3.07
N MET A 68 -19.11 -11.47 -2.79
CA MET A 68 -18.52 -12.58 -2.02
C MET A 68 -19.02 -12.56 -0.56
N MET A 69 -19.05 -11.39 0.08
CA MET A 69 -19.61 -11.21 1.43
C MET A 69 -21.08 -11.63 1.47
N ALA A 70 -21.88 -11.21 0.47
CA ALA A 70 -23.26 -11.64 0.34
C ALA A 70 -23.39 -13.17 0.15
N ALA A 71 -22.51 -13.78 -0.64
CA ALA A 71 -22.49 -15.23 -0.86
C ALA A 71 -22.16 -15.98 0.44
N VAL A 72 -21.14 -15.53 1.17
CA VAL A 72 -20.75 -16.11 2.47
C VAL A 72 -21.88 -15.95 3.48
N ASN A 73 -22.49 -14.77 3.61
CA ASN A 73 -23.58 -14.54 4.54
C ASN A 73 -24.80 -15.45 4.29
N ILE A 74 -25.10 -15.76 3.02
CA ILE A 74 -26.18 -16.68 2.65
C ILE A 74 -25.82 -18.15 2.92
N LEU A 75 -24.59 -18.56 2.62
CA LEU A 75 -24.16 -19.97 2.75
C LEU A 75 -23.77 -20.34 4.18
N TYR A 76 -23.15 -19.41 4.90
CA TYR A 76 -22.56 -19.60 6.22
C TYR A 76 -22.87 -18.37 7.11
N PRO A 77 -24.12 -18.23 7.60
CA PRO A 77 -24.56 -17.05 8.35
C PRO A 77 -23.81 -16.81 9.68
N ASP A 78 -23.14 -17.84 10.20
CA ASP A 78 -22.30 -17.80 11.40
C ASP A 78 -20.86 -17.31 11.12
N LYS A 79 -20.49 -17.10 9.85
CA LYS A 79 -19.15 -16.69 9.43
C LYS A 79 -19.11 -15.20 9.09
N GLU A 80 -18.05 -14.54 9.56
CA GLU A 80 -17.72 -13.16 9.18
C GLU A 80 -16.56 -13.19 8.18
N VAL A 81 -16.68 -12.42 7.09
CA VAL A 81 -15.58 -12.22 6.15
C VAL A 81 -14.66 -11.15 6.71
N VAL A 82 -13.36 -11.39 6.71
CA VAL A 82 -12.35 -10.35 6.95
C VAL A 82 -11.54 -10.15 5.69
N VAL A 83 -11.54 -8.93 5.16
CA VAL A 83 -10.75 -8.50 4.02
C VAL A 83 -9.43 -7.97 4.53
N GLU A 84 -8.37 -8.73 4.27
CA GLU A 84 -7.05 -8.45 4.82
C GLU A 84 -6.23 -7.62 3.81
N HIS A 85 -5.23 -8.21 3.17
CA HIS A 85 -4.22 -7.50 2.40
C HIS A 85 -4.15 -8.02 0.95
N SER A 86 -3.41 -7.28 0.11
CA SER A 86 -3.19 -7.70 -1.28
C SER A 86 -2.10 -8.77 -1.36
N VAL A 87 -2.40 -9.90 -2.00
CA VAL A 87 -1.47 -11.02 -2.24
C VAL A 87 -1.66 -11.52 -3.66
N ASN A 88 -0.58 -11.83 -4.38
CA ASN A 88 -0.63 -12.47 -5.69
C ASN A 88 -1.60 -11.77 -6.67
N ASN A 89 -1.53 -10.44 -6.77
CA ASN A 89 -2.44 -9.66 -7.63
C ASN A 89 -3.94 -9.88 -7.33
N GLY A 90 -4.24 -10.36 -6.12
CA GLY A 90 -5.57 -10.57 -5.58
C GLY A 90 -5.66 -10.01 -4.16
N ILE A 91 -6.77 -10.32 -3.49
CA ILE A 91 -7.09 -9.87 -2.15
C ILE A 91 -7.25 -11.11 -1.28
N TYR A 92 -6.41 -11.24 -0.26
CA TYR A 92 -6.54 -12.31 0.73
C TYR A 92 -7.68 -11.97 1.68
N CYS A 93 -8.51 -12.96 1.97
CA CYS A 93 -9.62 -12.85 2.91
C CYS A 93 -9.66 -14.08 3.80
N GLU A 94 -10.14 -13.89 5.02
CA GLU A 94 -10.37 -14.95 5.98
C GLU A 94 -11.84 -15.04 6.34
N LEU A 95 -12.25 -16.22 6.82
CA LEU A 95 -13.54 -16.39 7.47
C LEU A 95 -13.31 -16.58 8.97
N LEU A 96 -13.98 -15.77 9.79
CA LEU A 96 -13.99 -15.93 11.23
C LEU A 96 -15.18 -16.81 11.66
N PRO A 97 -15.02 -17.65 12.72
CA PRO A 97 -13.76 -17.97 13.39
C PRO A 97 -12.75 -18.69 12.47
N LYS A 98 -11.45 -18.39 12.64
CA LYS A 98 -10.37 -18.91 11.78
C LYS A 98 -10.28 -20.44 11.84
N GLY A 99 -9.89 -21.06 10.74
CA GLY A 99 -9.55 -22.49 10.67
C GLY A 99 -10.61 -23.41 10.07
N ASP A 100 -11.83 -22.90 9.86
CA ASP A 100 -12.95 -23.71 9.35
C ASP A 100 -13.08 -23.70 7.82
N LEU A 101 -12.32 -22.87 7.12
CA LEU A 101 -12.43 -22.74 5.67
C LEU A 101 -11.82 -23.96 4.97
N THR A 102 -12.58 -24.57 4.07
CA THR A 102 -12.13 -25.71 3.26
C THR A 102 -12.17 -25.40 1.77
N LEU A 103 -11.43 -26.20 0.97
CA LEU A 103 -11.48 -26.12 -0.48
C LEU A 103 -12.91 -26.26 -1.04
N GLU A 104 -13.72 -27.14 -0.45
CA GLU A 104 -15.12 -27.33 -0.84
C GLU A 104 -15.96 -26.08 -0.55
N MET A 105 -15.78 -25.47 0.62
CA MET A 105 -16.48 -24.23 0.97
C MET A 105 -16.15 -23.10 0.00
N VAL A 106 -14.87 -22.95 -0.36
CA VAL A 106 -14.43 -21.97 -1.38
C VAL A 106 -15.10 -22.22 -2.73
N GLY A 107 -15.20 -23.48 -3.15
CA GLY A 107 -15.94 -23.86 -4.37
C GLY A 107 -17.40 -23.41 -4.33
N LYS A 108 -18.11 -23.69 -3.23
CA LYS A 108 -19.51 -23.28 -3.03
C LYS A 108 -19.69 -21.76 -3.02
N ILE A 109 -18.77 -21.02 -2.41
CA ILE A 109 -18.78 -19.54 -2.42
C ILE A 109 -18.67 -19.02 -3.86
N GLN A 110 -17.72 -19.56 -4.64
CA GLN A 110 -17.52 -19.16 -6.02
C GLN A 110 -18.76 -19.48 -6.89
N GLU A 111 -19.34 -20.67 -6.75
CA GLU A 111 -20.58 -21.05 -7.45
C GLU A 111 -21.73 -20.09 -7.11
N LYS A 112 -21.87 -19.73 -5.83
CA LYS A 112 -22.92 -18.80 -5.39
C LYS A 112 -22.72 -17.38 -5.94
N MET A 113 -21.49 -16.91 -6.05
CA MET A 113 -21.19 -15.64 -6.70
C MET A 113 -21.53 -15.67 -8.19
N PHE A 114 -21.19 -16.74 -8.91
CA PHE A 114 -21.59 -16.89 -10.31
C PHE A 114 -23.11 -16.99 -10.50
N GLU A 115 -23.84 -17.56 -9.53
CA GLU A 115 -25.31 -17.54 -9.51
C GLU A 115 -25.86 -16.09 -9.42
N PHE A 116 -25.22 -15.21 -8.64
CA PHE A 116 -25.62 -13.80 -8.59
C PHE A 116 -25.39 -13.11 -9.93
N VAL A 117 -24.21 -13.31 -10.52
CA VAL A 117 -23.84 -12.77 -11.83
C VAL A 117 -24.83 -13.22 -12.91
N SER A 118 -25.15 -14.52 -12.97
CA SER A 118 -26.07 -15.07 -13.97
C SER A 118 -27.51 -14.58 -13.81
N LYS A 119 -27.91 -14.26 -12.57
CA LYS A 119 -29.24 -13.69 -12.26
C LYS A 119 -29.29 -12.16 -12.38
N ALA A 120 -28.19 -11.51 -12.76
CA ALA A 120 -28.11 -10.06 -12.95
C ALA A 120 -28.73 -9.27 -11.78
N LYS A 121 -28.41 -9.64 -10.54
CA LYS A 121 -28.89 -8.97 -9.33
C LYS A 121 -28.45 -7.50 -9.30
N ASP A 122 -29.37 -6.62 -8.88
CA ASP A 122 -29.07 -5.20 -8.64
C ASP A 122 -28.19 -5.02 -7.40
N ILE A 123 -27.23 -4.10 -7.50
CA ILE A 123 -26.45 -3.56 -6.39
C ILE A 123 -26.94 -2.14 -6.16
N LYS A 124 -27.83 -1.95 -5.17
CA LYS A 124 -28.50 -0.66 -4.94
C LYS A 124 -27.79 0.14 -3.87
N LYS A 125 -27.46 1.39 -4.17
CA LYS A 125 -26.96 2.34 -3.18
C LYS A 125 -28.11 3.04 -2.47
N CYS A 126 -28.09 3.07 -1.15
CA CYS A 126 -29.04 3.81 -0.32
C CYS A 126 -28.29 4.76 0.61
N ILE A 127 -28.77 6.00 0.72
CA ILE A 127 -28.24 6.99 1.65
C ILE A 127 -29.16 7.02 2.86
N LEU A 128 -28.61 6.77 4.04
CA LEU A 128 -29.35 6.79 5.30
C LEU A 128 -28.74 7.80 6.27
N PRO A 129 -29.54 8.34 7.21
CA PRO A 129 -29.00 8.98 8.41
C PRO A 129 -28.00 8.04 9.10
N ARG A 130 -26.91 8.62 9.62
CA ARG A 130 -25.84 7.86 10.28
C ARG A 130 -26.38 7.05 11.47
N GLU A 131 -27.29 7.62 12.26
CA GLU A 131 -27.90 6.95 13.43
C GLU A 131 -28.69 5.70 13.04
N ASP A 132 -29.47 5.78 11.95
CA ASP A 132 -30.23 4.64 11.42
C ASP A 132 -29.30 3.52 10.93
N ALA A 133 -28.21 3.88 10.25
CA ALA A 133 -27.21 2.91 9.82
C ALA A 133 -26.50 2.25 11.01
N VAL A 134 -26.19 3.01 12.07
CA VAL A 134 -25.61 2.47 13.32
C VAL A 134 -26.57 1.46 13.96
N ALA A 135 -27.86 1.79 14.06
CA ALA A 135 -28.88 0.88 14.60
C ALA A 135 -28.96 -0.43 13.78
N LEU A 136 -29.00 -0.31 12.45
CA LEU A 136 -29.07 -1.43 11.52
C LEU A 136 -27.88 -2.42 11.66
N PHE A 137 -26.67 -1.92 11.88
CA PHE A 137 -25.50 -2.77 12.10
C PHE A 137 -25.44 -3.38 13.50
N ARG A 138 -25.97 -2.69 14.53
CA ARG A 138 -26.09 -3.26 15.88
C ARG A 138 -27.10 -4.41 15.92
N GLU A 139 -28.26 -4.23 15.27
CA GLU A 139 -29.30 -5.27 15.19
C GLU A 139 -28.79 -6.54 14.49
N SER A 140 -27.96 -6.39 13.46
CA SER A 140 -27.32 -7.50 12.74
C SER A 140 -26.03 -8.02 13.40
N GLN A 141 -25.73 -7.63 14.64
CA GLN A 141 -24.55 -8.04 15.41
C GLN A 141 -23.18 -7.67 14.78
N GLN A 142 -23.16 -6.74 13.83
CA GLN A 142 -21.92 -6.21 13.22
C GLN A 142 -21.34 -5.07 14.07
N ILE A 143 -20.91 -5.39 15.29
CA ILE A 143 -20.56 -4.42 16.33
C ILE A 143 -19.40 -3.49 15.89
N ALA A 144 -18.34 -4.04 15.30
CA ALA A 144 -17.18 -3.25 14.85
C ALA A 144 -17.58 -2.18 13.83
N LYS A 145 -18.47 -2.54 12.89
CA LYS A 145 -18.99 -1.63 11.87
C LYS A 145 -19.88 -0.54 12.47
N SER A 146 -20.72 -0.90 13.45
CA SER A 146 -21.53 0.10 14.16
C SER A 146 -20.69 1.15 14.88
N LYS A 147 -19.59 0.74 15.53
CA LYS A 147 -18.65 1.65 16.20
C LYS A 147 -17.94 2.57 15.19
N LEU A 148 -17.54 2.03 14.04
CA LEU A 148 -16.93 2.83 12.97
C LEU A 148 -17.88 3.94 12.53
N LEU A 149 -19.13 3.59 12.20
CA LEU A 149 -20.12 4.57 11.76
C LEU A 149 -20.41 5.61 12.84
N GLU A 150 -20.46 5.21 14.11
CA GLU A 150 -20.65 6.13 15.24
C GLU A 150 -19.50 7.15 15.38
N SER A 151 -18.29 6.81 14.95
CA SER A 151 -17.15 7.74 14.93
C SER A 151 -17.10 8.67 13.70
N LEU A 152 -17.90 8.41 12.66
CA LEU A 152 -17.93 9.25 11.47
C LEU A 152 -18.52 10.63 11.76
N LYS A 153 -17.94 11.66 11.12
CA LYS A 153 -18.37 13.06 11.27
C LYS A 153 -19.56 13.43 10.38
N GLN A 154 -19.88 12.63 9.37
CA GLN A 154 -20.93 12.91 8.39
C GLN A 154 -22.31 12.53 8.94
N ASP A 155 -23.32 13.36 8.71
CA ASP A 155 -24.70 13.06 9.15
C ASP A 155 -25.37 11.92 8.37
N TYR A 156 -24.88 11.66 7.16
CA TYR A 156 -25.40 10.64 6.25
C TYR A 156 -24.30 9.71 5.77
N VAL A 157 -24.65 8.43 5.60
CA VAL A 157 -23.76 7.39 5.09
C VAL A 157 -24.43 6.64 3.94
N SER A 158 -23.62 6.08 3.04
CA SER A 158 -24.11 5.26 1.94
C SER A 158 -23.88 3.78 2.19
N LEU A 159 -24.96 3.02 2.17
CA LEU A 159 -24.98 1.56 2.21
C LEU A 159 -25.25 1.02 0.81
N TYR A 160 -24.78 -0.19 0.56
CA TYR A 160 -25.12 -0.94 -0.63
C TYR A 160 -25.87 -2.22 -0.28
N TYR A 161 -26.85 -2.56 -1.12
CA TYR A 161 -27.72 -3.72 -0.95
C TYR A 161 -27.64 -4.62 -2.18
N CYS A 162 -27.47 -5.92 -1.97
CA CYS A 162 -27.54 -6.93 -3.03
C CYS A 162 -27.97 -8.28 -2.45
N ALA A 163 -28.90 -8.96 -3.12
CA ALA A 163 -29.34 -10.30 -2.74
C ALA A 163 -29.79 -10.47 -1.26
N GLY A 164 -30.37 -9.41 -0.66
CA GLY A 164 -30.80 -9.42 0.75
C GLY A 164 -29.69 -9.12 1.76
N TYR A 165 -28.45 -9.00 1.30
CA TYR A 165 -27.31 -8.55 2.09
C TYR A 165 -27.12 -7.04 1.94
N TYR A 166 -26.60 -6.40 2.99
CA TYR A 166 -26.25 -4.99 2.98
C TYR A 166 -24.94 -4.74 3.69
N ASP A 167 -24.20 -3.74 3.22
CA ASP A 167 -22.95 -3.38 3.85
C ASP A 167 -22.51 -1.93 3.55
N TYR A 168 -21.61 -1.43 4.39
CA TYR A 168 -20.88 -0.19 4.22
C TYR A 168 -19.48 -0.51 3.71
N LEU A 169 -19.20 -0.13 2.46
CA LEU A 169 -17.86 -0.15 1.87
C LEU A 169 -17.46 1.25 1.39
N TYR A 170 -16.20 1.59 1.63
CA TYR A 170 -15.65 2.88 1.26
C TYR A 170 -15.34 2.96 -0.25
N GLY A 171 -16.18 3.69 -1.00
CA GLY A 171 -15.96 4.03 -2.41
C GLY A 171 -17.09 3.59 -3.35
N PRO A 172 -16.98 3.88 -4.67
CA PRO A 172 -17.99 3.49 -5.64
C PRO A 172 -18.02 1.97 -5.86
N MET A 173 -19.20 1.44 -6.17
CA MET A 173 -19.40 0.07 -6.63
C MET A 173 -20.24 0.04 -7.90
N LEU A 174 -20.14 -1.06 -8.65
CA LEU A 174 -20.98 -1.31 -9.81
C LEU A 174 -22.44 -1.47 -9.37
N TYR A 175 -23.35 -1.24 -10.30
CA TYR A 175 -24.80 -1.20 -10.06
C TYR A 175 -25.50 -2.54 -10.31
N ASN A 176 -24.84 -3.49 -10.96
CA ASN A 176 -25.42 -4.78 -11.29
C ASN A 176 -24.34 -5.87 -11.34
N THR A 177 -24.68 -7.05 -10.80
CA THR A 177 -23.78 -8.20 -10.71
C THR A 177 -23.46 -8.85 -12.06
N SER A 178 -24.28 -8.66 -13.11
CA SER A 178 -23.98 -9.18 -14.45
C SER A 178 -22.67 -8.64 -15.05
N LEU A 179 -22.18 -7.51 -14.54
CA LEU A 179 -20.92 -6.88 -14.94
C LEU A 179 -19.70 -7.48 -14.23
N LEU A 180 -19.92 -8.40 -13.29
CA LEU A 180 -18.92 -8.96 -12.38
C LEU A 180 -18.54 -10.40 -12.77
N ASP A 181 -18.36 -10.65 -14.06
CA ASP A 181 -18.13 -11.98 -14.65
C ASP A 181 -16.67 -12.46 -14.63
N LYS A 182 -15.73 -11.59 -14.25
CA LYS A 182 -14.28 -11.86 -14.26
C LYS A 182 -13.71 -11.87 -12.85
N PHE A 183 -13.85 -13.00 -12.16
CA PHE A 183 -13.16 -13.25 -10.90
C PHE A 183 -12.83 -14.73 -10.74
N ALA A 184 -11.89 -15.01 -9.85
CA ALA A 184 -11.62 -16.36 -9.37
C ALA A 184 -11.37 -16.32 -7.86
N ILE A 185 -11.78 -17.38 -7.17
CA ILE A 185 -11.48 -17.56 -5.76
C ILE A 185 -10.64 -18.83 -5.58
N ASP A 186 -9.51 -18.66 -4.91
CA ASP A 186 -8.58 -19.72 -4.61
C ASP A 186 -8.55 -19.99 -3.11
N PHE A 187 -8.68 -21.26 -2.72
CA PHE A 187 -8.32 -21.67 -1.38
C PHE A 187 -6.82 -21.43 -1.15
N TYR A 188 -6.52 -20.73 -0.06
CA TYR A 188 -5.18 -20.34 0.35
C TYR A 188 -5.10 -20.39 1.87
N GLU A 189 -4.81 -21.57 2.42
CA GLU A 189 -4.86 -21.85 3.86
C GLU A 189 -4.15 -20.78 4.71
N PRO A 190 -4.79 -20.30 5.81
CA PRO A 190 -6.12 -20.69 6.33
C PRO A 190 -7.32 -19.94 5.70
N GLY A 191 -7.10 -19.11 4.69
CA GLY A 191 -8.09 -18.25 4.04
C GLY A 191 -8.33 -18.56 2.56
N LEU A 192 -8.70 -17.51 1.82
CA LEU A 192 -8.90 -17.53 0.37
C LEU A 192 -8.29 -16.28 -0.28
N ILE A 193 -8.02 -16.37 -1.58
CA ILE A 193 -7.60 -15.22 -2.39
C ILE A 193 -8.65 -14.96 -3.46
N VAL A 194 -9.13 -13.72 -3.53
CA VAL A 194 -9.98 -13.20 -4.59
C VAL A 194 -9.11 -12.56 -5.66
N ARG A 195 -9.10 -13.13 -6.86
CA ARG A 195 -8.39 -12.58 -8.02
C ARG A 195 -9.36 -11.89 -8.98
N THR A 196 -9.01 -10.68 -9.39
CA THR A 196 -9.76 -9.88 -10.38
C THR A 196 -8.80 -9.36 -11.45
N PRO A 197 -9.28 -8.85 -12.60
CA PRO A 197 -8.44 -8.18 -13.57
C PRO A 197 -7.62 -7.03 -12.97
N LEU A 198 -6.47 -6.76 -13.59
CA LEU A 198 -5.54 -5.70 -13.22
C LEU A 198 -5.60 -4.56 -14.25
N ILE A 199 -5.10 -3.38 -13.86
CA ILE A 199 -4.99 -2.22 -14.77
C ILE A 199 -4.21 -2.58 -16.05
N SER A 200 -3.15 -3.38 -15.90
CA SER A 200 -2.30 -3.83 -17.00
C SER A 200 -2.99 -4.80 -17.97
N ASN A 201 -3.99 -5.54 -17.50
CA ASN A 201 -4.80 -6.42 -18.33
C ASN A 201 -6.26 -6.47 -17.83
N PRO A 202 -7.06 -5.45 -18.18
CA PRO A 202 -8.41 -5.23 -17.65
C PRO A 202 -9.43 -6.34 -17.92
N ASN A 203 -9.10 -7.29 -18.80
CA ASN A 203 -10.02 -8.31 -19.29
C ASN A 203 -9.60 -9.73 -18.92
N VAL A 204 -8.48 -9.90 -18.22
CA VAL A 204 -7.93 -11.22 -17.88
C VAL A 204 -7.71 -11.31 -16.39
N ILE A 205 -8.15 -12.43 -15.80
CA ILE A 205 -7.86 -12.74 -14.40
C ILE A 205 -6.38 -13.19 -14.34
N PRO A 206 -5.52 -12.53 -13.52
CA PRO A 206 -4.11 -12.88 -13.42
C PRO A 206 -3.95 -14.32 -12.93
N PRO A 207 -2.90 -15.07 -13.34
CA PRO A 207 -2.73 -16.46 -12.92
C PRO A 207 -2.50 -16.59 -11.41
N LYS A 208 -2.73 -17.79 -10.87
CA LYS A 208 -2.36 -18.13 -9.49
C LYS A 208 -0.84 -18.22 -9.36
N MET A 209 -0.25 -17.50 -8.40
CA MET A 209 1.17 -17.64 -8.02
C MET A 209 1.30 -17.90 -6.53
N LYS A 210 2.30 -18.69 -6.14
CA LYS A 210 2.62 -18.96 -4.74
C LYS A 210 3.65 -17.93 -4.25
N GLN A 211 3.34 -17.20 -3.18
CA GLN A 211 4.23 -16.21 -2.56
C GLN A 211 4.44 -16.57 -1.09
N LYS A 212 5.30 -17.56 -0.84
CA LYS A 212 5.48 -18.15 0.50
C LYS A 212 6.06 -17.12 1.49
N LYS A 213 7.03 -16.32 1.05
CA LYS A 213 7.69 -15.34 1.92
C LYS A 213 6.74 -14.21 2.30
N LEU A 214 5.99 -13.70 1.32
CA LEU A 214 4.96 -12.70 1.58
C LEU A 214 3.92 -13.22 2.58
N SER A 215 3.40 -14.44 2.43
CA SER A 215 2.42 -14.98 3.39
C SER A 215 2.96 -15.08 4.83
N ILE A 216 4.24 -15.42 5.01
CA ILE A 216 4.86 -15.48 6.35
C ILE A 216 4.85 -14.10 7.01
N ILE A 217 5.16 -13.05 6.25
CA ILE A 217 5.18 -11.67 6.77
C ILE A 217 3.78 -11.19 7.13
N LEU A 218 2.78 -11.60 6.37
CA LEU A 218 1.40 -11.23 6.60
C LEU A 218 0.85 -11.93 7.84
N SER A 219 1.13 -13.22 8.02
CA SER A 219 0.82 -13.91 9.28
C SER A 219 1.57 -13.33 10.49
N GLU A 220 2.80 -12.85 10.29
CA GLU A 220 3.55 -12.13 11.34
C GLU A 220 2.87 -10.81 11.71
N ALA A 221 2.40 -10.05 10.72
CA ALA A 221 1.63 -8.83 10.91
C ALA A 221 0.34 -9.08 11.70
N ASP A 222 -0.43 -10.11 11.35
CA ASP A 222 -1.65 -10.47 12.09
C ASP A 222 -1.35 -10.80 13.56
N ARG A 223 -0.23 -11.51 13.80
CA ARG A 223 0.23 -11.82 15.16
C ARG A 223 0.61 -10.56 15.93
N TRP A 224 1.25 -9.58 15.29
CA TRP A 224 1.58 -8.30 15.93
C TRP A 224 0.32 -7.50 16.26
N SER A 225 -0.65 -7.48 15.35
CA SER A 225 -1.97 -6.89 15.55
C SER A 225 -2.68 -7.46 16.79
N TYR A 226 -2.61 -8.79 16.97
CA TYR A 226 -3.13 -9.47 18.16
C TYR A 226 -2.39 -9.08 19.45
N ILE A 227 -1.06 -8.99 19.43
CA ILE A 227 -0.25 -8.55 20.59
C ILE A 227 -0.63 -7.12 20.99
N LEU A 228 -0.80 -6.25 20.00
CA LEU A 228 -1.18 -4.85 20.18
C LEU A 228 -2.66 -4.67 20.56
N LYS A 229 -3.48 -5.71 20.41
CA LYS A 229 -4.95 -5.67 20.56
C LYS A 229 -5.58 -4.54 19.75
N CYS A 230 -5.06 -4.33 18.55
CA CYS A 230 -5.44 -3.22 17.69
C CYS A 230 -5.47 -3.76 16.27
N ASN A 231 -6.65 -4.12 15.77
CA ASN A 231 -6.82 -4.60 14.39
C ASN A 231 -7.48 -3.53 13.53
N TYR A 232 -8.29 -2.66 14.15
CA TYR A 232 -9.08 -1.65 13.48
C TYR A 232 -8.73 -0.23 13.93
N VAL A 233 -8.97 0.74 13.03
CA VAL A 233 -8.80 2.17 13.33
C VAL A 233 -9.59 2.59 14.58
N THR A 234 -10.76 1.99 14.82
CA THR A 234 -11.55 2.23 16.04
C THR A 234 -10.78 1.84 17.31
N ASN A 235 -10.02 0.74 17.30
CA ASN A 235 -9.16 0.36 18.43
C ASN A 235 -8.03 1.38 18.63
N LEU A 236 -7.39 1.82 17.54
CA LEU A 236 -6.35 2.85 17.62
C LEU A 236 -6.89 4.15 18.23
N ASN A 237 -8.07 4.59 17.77
CA ASN A 237 -8.73 5.78 18.30
C ASN A 237 -9.13 5.60 19.79
N GLU A 238 -9.58 4.40 20.19
CA GLU A 238 -9.80 4.07 21.61
C GLU A 238 -8.50 4.19 22.45
N TYR A 239 -7.34 3.75 21.94
CA TYR A 239 -6.04 3.96 22.61
C TYR A 239 -5.68 5.44 22.75
N ILE A 240 -6.00 6.26 21.74
CA ILE A 240 -5.78 7.72 21.77
C ILE A 240 -6.67 8.37 22.83
N HIS A 241 -7.99 8.13 22.78
CA HIS A 241 -8.94 8.72 23.73
C HIS A 241 -8.73 8.28 25.18
N SER A 242 -8.24 7.06 25.38
CA SER A 242 -7.93 6.53 26.71
C SER A 242 -6.54 6.92 27.24
N ASN A 243 -5.80 7.79 26.54
CA ASN A 243 -4.43 8.21 26.87
C ASN A 243 -3.44 7.03 27.01
N LYS A 244 -3.65 5.95 26.25
CA LYS A 244 -2.78 4.75 26.23
C LYS A 244 -1.95 4.63 24.95
N ILE A 245 -1.99 5.64 24.07
CA ILE A 245 -1.30 5.61 22.79
C ILE A 245 0.23 5.46 22.92
N SER A 246 0.85 6.07 23.93
CA SER A 246 2.30 5.93 24.17
C SER A 246 2.72 4.49 24.47
N GLU A 247 1.86 3.70 25.14
CA GLU A 247 2.11 2.28 25.39
C GLU A 247 2.07 1.48 24.08
N LEU A 248 1.04 1.72 23.25
CA LEU A 248 0.91 1.09 21.93
C LEU A 248 2.13 1.39 21.04
N ILE A 249 2.60 2.65 21.01
CA ILE A 249 3.78 3.07 20.24
C ILE A 249 5.03 2.30 20.70
N ARG A 250 5.27 2.23 22.02
CA ARG A 250 6.43 1.51 22.57
C ARG A 250 6.43 0.03 22.22
N ILE A 251 5.27 -0.64 22.32
CA ILE A 251 5.16 -2.06 21.97
C ILE A 251 5.38 -2.25 20.45
N SER A 252 4.77 -1.40 19.61
CA SER A 252 4.93 -1.45 18.15
C SER A 252 6.40 -1.28 17.72
N GLU A 253 7.11 -0.33 18.32
CA GLU A 253 8.54 -0.09 18.03
C GLU A 253 9.44 -1.20 18.56
N ALA A 254 9.11 -1.77 19.73
CA ALA A 254 9.83 -2.92 20.27
C ALA A 254 9.67 -4.17 19.38
N LEU A 255 8.51 -4.38 18.76
CA LEU A 255 8.30 -5.46 17.79
C LEU A 255 9.16 -5.27 16.54
N HIS A 256 9.25 -4.05 16.01
CA HIS A 256 10.16 -3.71 14.90
C HIS A 256 11.61 -3.97 15.30
N GLU A 257 12.06 -3.48 16.45
CA GLU A 257 13.44 -3.67 16.92
C GLU A 257 13.79 -5.15 17.08
N LYS A 258 12.88 -5.92 17.69
CA LYS A 258 13.04 -7.37 17.83
C LYS A 258 13.21 -8.06 16.48
N LYS A 259 12.42 -7.67 15.47
CA LYS A 259 12.51 -8.26 14.14
C LYS A 259 13.80 -7.88 13.42
N ILE A 260 14.26 -6.64 13.56
CA ILE A 260 15.53 -6.20 12.97
C ILE A 260 16.71 -6.94 13.60
N ALA A 261 16.71 -7.13 14.92
CA ALA A 261 17.70 -7.94 15.62
C ALA A 261 17.71 -9.39 15.09
N GLN A 262 16.54 -10.03 14.96
CA GLN A 262 16.42 -11.38 14.38
C GLN A 262 16.96 -11.47 12.95
N ILE A 263 16.76 -10.44 12.14
CA ILE A 263 17.33 -10.37 10.78
C ILE A 263 18.85 -10.26 10.84
N ALA A 264 19.40 -9.45 11.76
CA ALA A 264 20.84 -9.35 11.96
C ALA A 264 21.45 -10.68 12.40
N ASP A 265 20.81 -11.37 13.36
CA ASP A 265 21.27 -12.67 13.84
C ASP A 265 21.31 -13.72 12.71
N HIS A 266 20.28 -13.76 11.86
CA HIS A 266 20.26 -14.65 10.69
C HIS A 266 21.33 -14.31 9.65
N ILE A 267 21.67 -13.03 9.47
CA ILE A 267 22.81 -12.64 8.61
C ILE A 267 24.13 -13.13 9.21
N VAL A 268 24.28 -13.04 10.53
CA VAL A 268 25.49 -13.46 11.25
C VAL A 268 25.74 -14.96 11.09
N GLU A 269 24.68 -15.78 11.04
CA GLU A 269 24.78 -17.23 10.82
C GLU A 269 25.50 -17.61 9.50
N SER A 270 25.48 -16.72 8.50
CA SER A 270 26.11 -16.94 7.19
C SER A 270 27.22 -15.92 6.87
N ILE A 271 27.70 -15.18 7.86
CA ILE A 271 28.55 -14.00 7.62
C ILE A 271 29.90 -14.32 6.98
N GLU A 272 30.41 -15.54 7.15
CA GLU A 272 31.68 -15.98 6.56
C GLU A 272 31.66 -15.96 5.02
N ASP A 273 30.49 -16.23 4.43
CA ASP A 273 30.30 -16.25 2.98
C ASP A 273 29.74 -14.91 2.44
N LEU A 274 29.09 -14.12 3.29
CA LEU A 274 28.38 -12.92 2.88
C LEU A 274 29.31 -11.70 2.75
N ARG A 275 29.22 -11.03 1.59
CA ARG A 275 29.94 -9.78 1.32
C ARG A 275 29.01 -8.60 1.05
N LEU A 276 27.80 -8.84 0.54
CA LEU A 276 26.82 -7.80 0.23
C LEU A 276 25.49 -8.09 0.91
N ILE A 277 24.94 -7.08 1.58
CA ILE A 277 23.61 -7.05 2.15
C ILE A 277 22.81 -6.02 1.35
N LEU A 278 21.91 -6.49 0.48
CA LEU A 278 21.15 -5.69 -0.47
C LEU A 278 19.74 -5.44 0.07
N ILE A 279 19.38 -4.18 0.31
CA ILE A 279 18.09 -3.76 0.84
C ILE A 279 17.32 -3.05 -0.26
N ALA A 280 16.18 -3.61 -0.66
CA ALA A 280 15.27 -2.95 -1.59
C ALA A 280 13.84 -2.95 -1.09
N GLY A 281 12.99 -2.20 -1.77
CA GLY A 281 11.67 -1.87 -1.28
C GLY A 281 11.10 -0.69 -2.03
N PRO A 282 9.77 -0.61 -2.18
CA PRO A 282 9.14 0.42 -2.99
C PRO A 282 9.26 1.80 -2.33
N SER A 283 8.85 2.87 -3.01
CA SER A 283 9.01 4.24 -2.51
C SER A 283 8.33 4.44 -1.13
N SER A 284 8.93 5.19 -0.22
CA SER A 284 8.38 5.42 1.15
C SER A 284 8.17 4.16 1.99
N SER A 285 8.94 3.10 1.73
CA SER A 285 8.98 1.89 2.56
C SER A 285 9.88 2.03 3.80
N GLY A 286 10.66 3.09 3.96
CA GLY A 286 11.53 3.26 5.13
C GLY A 286 12.87 2.51 5.06
N LYS A 287 13.36 2.22 3.84
CA LYS A 287 14.62 1.49 3.60
C LYS A 287 15.81 2.14 4.27
N THR A 288 15.92 3.46 4.17
CA THR A 288 17.10 4.20 4.62
C THR A 288 17.21 4.10 6.14
N THR A 289 16.13 4.35 6.88
CA THR A 289 16.15 4.14 8.35
C THR A 289 16.26 2.67 8.73
N PHE A 290 15.61 1.74 8.02
CA PHE A 290 15.77 0.30 8.26
C PHE A 290 17.24 -0.13 8.11
N ALA A 291 17.94 0.32 7.06
CA ALA A 291 19.34 0.00 6.82
C ALA A 291 20.24 0.49 7.96
N GLN A 292 19.97 1.69 8.50
CA GLN A 292 20.70 2.21 9.66
C GLN A 292 20.44 1.41 10.93
N ARG A 293 19.17 1.07 11.22
CA ARG A 293 18.83 0.20 12.37
C ARG A 293 19.46 -1.19 12.26
N LEU A 294 19.42 -1.79 11.07
CA LEU A 294 20.06 -3.07 10.80
C LEU A 294 21.57 -2.99 11.01
N ARG A 295 22.22 -1.92 10.52
CA ARG A 295 23.65 -1.69 10.75
C ARG A 295 23.99 -1.64 12.24
N ILE A 296 23.18 -0.98 13.06
CA ILE A 296 23.37 -0.97 14.52
C ILE A 296 23.29 -2.39 15.09
N GLN A 297 22.30 -3.18 14.70
CA GLN A 297 22.17 -4.58 15.16
C GLN A 297 23.32 -5.49 14.69
N LEU A 298 23.86 -5.24 13.51
CA LEU A 298 25.07 -5.93 13.04
C LEU A 298 26.31 -5.52 13.86
N LEU A 299 26.44 -4.23 14.21
CA LEU A 299 27.52 -3.76 15.07
C LEU A 299 27.45 -4.36 16.49
N VAL A 300 26.25 -4.54 17.03
CA VAL A 300 26.03 -5.26 18.30
C VAL A 300 26.56 -6.70 18.21
N ASN A 301 26.39 -7.33 17.05
CA ASN A 301 26.93 -8.66 16.73
C ASN A 301 28.41 -8.64 16.31
N GLY A 302 29.13 -7.52 16.44
CA GLY A 302 30.55 -7.40 16.10
C GLY A 302 30.84 -7.26 14.61
N ILE A 303 29.82 -7.08 13.77
CA ILE A 303 29.94 -6.92 12.32
C ILE A 303 29.83 -5.43 11.97
N ASN A 304 30.86 -4.86 11.34
CA ASN A 304 30.90 -3.44 10.98
C ASN A 304 30.72 -3.21 9.47
N PRO A 305 29.48 -3.19 8.95
CA PRO A 305 29.27 -3.01 7.52
C PRO A 305 29.56 -1.57 7.07
N LEU A 306 30.12 -1.45 5.85
CA LEU A 306 30.17 -0.19 5.10
C LEU A 306 28.80 0.05 4.46
N SER A 307 28.18 1.20 4.71
CA SER A 307 26.91 1.59 4.08
C SER A 307 27.13 2.36 2.77
N ILE A 308 26.41 1.97 1.72
CA ILE A 308 26.40 2.64 0.41
C ILE A 308 24.94 2.82 -0.04
N SER A 309 24.55 4.04 -0.42
CA SER A 309 23.24 4.26 -1.05
C SER A 309 23.34 4.09 -2.56
N LEU A 310 22.39 3.38 -3.18
CA LEU A 310 22.28 3.31 -4.64
C LEU A 310 21.92 4.65 -5.26
N ASP A 311 21.25 5.52 -4.49
CA ASP A 311 20.87 6.85 -4.97
C ASP A 311 22.13 7.68 -5.34
N ASP A 312 23.27 7.45 -4.70
CA ASP A 312 24.54 8.12 -5.03
C ASP A 312 25.11 7.73 -6.41
N TYR A 313 24.61 6.63 -6.99
CA TYR A 313 25.00 6.13 -8.30
C TYR A 313 24.02 6.51 -9.42
N PHE A 314 23.03 7.38 -9.17
CA PHE A 314 22.24 7.97 -10.26
C PHE A 314 23.13 8.68 -11.29
N LEU A 315 22.81 8.52 -12.56
CA LEU A 315 23.34 9.32 -13.65
C LEU A 315 22.94 10.79 -13.46
N ASP A 316 23.68 11.70 -14.07
CA ASP A 316 23.29 13.11 -14.13
C ASP A 316 21.89 13.24 -14.76
N ARG A 317 21.12 14.24 -14.31
CA ARG A 317 19.69 14.41 -14.67
C ARG A 317 19.47 14.44 -16.18
N ASP A 318 20.38 15.04 -16.95
CA ASP A 318 20.33 15.12 -18.41
C ASP A 318 20.61 13.78 -19.12
N LYS A 319 21.27 12.84 -18.43
CA LYS A 319 21.58 11.48 -18.91
C LYS A 319 20.58 10.43 -18.45
N THR A 320 19.66 10.79 -17.55
CA THR A 320 18.61 9.87 -17.08
C THR A 320 17.73 9.43 -18.25
N PRO A 321 17.42 8.13 -18.40
CA PRO A 321 16.52 7.63 -19.43
C PRO A 321 15.17 8.37 -19.43
N LYS A 322 14.48 8.39 -20.57
CA LYS A 322 13.16 9.00 -20.68
C LYS A 322 12.08 7.95 -20.90
N THR A 323 10.90 8.17 -20.33
CA THR A 323 9.69 7.40 -20.62
C THR A 323 9.24 7.65 -22.07
N PRO A 324 8.33 6.82 -22.64
CA PRO A 324 7.74 7.08 -23.95
C PRO A 324 7.09 8.46 -24.09
N GLU A 325 6.63 9.03 -22.97
CA GLU A 325 6.02 10.36 -22.88
C GLU A 325 7.06 11.49 -22.74
N GLY A 326 8.35 11.17 -22.79
CA GLY A 326 9.46 12.13 -22.76
C GLY A 326 9.86 12.65 -21.38
N GLN A 327 9.27 12.12 -20.30
CA GLN A 327 9.63 12.46 -18.92
C GLN A 327 10.84 11.64 -18.47
N TYR A 328 11.62 12.12 -17.49
CA TYR A 328 12.74 11.35 -16.94
C TYR A 328 12.24 10.14 -16.13
N ASP A 329 12.74 8.95 -16.45
CA ASP A 329 12.42 7.68 -15.79
C ASP A 329 13.45 7.36 -14.71
N PHE A 330 13.31 8.01 -13.55
CA PHE A 330 14.18 7.78 -12.39
C PHE A 330 14.00 6.41 -11.73
N GLU A 331 12.94 5.67 -12.07
CA GLU A 331 12.68 4.35 -11.51
C GLU A 331 13.31 3.23 -12.37
N SER A 332 13.87 3.56 -13.53
CA SER A 332 14.60 2.63 -14.40
C SER A 332 15.94 2.24 -13.79
N ILE A 333 16.31 0.96 -13.89
CA ILE A 333 17.64 0.50 -13.48
C ILE A 333 18.77 1.20 -14.27
N ASN A 334 18.47 1.63 -15.50
CA ASN A 334 19.39 2.37 -16.35
C ASN A 334 19.49 3.87 -15.97
N ALA A 335 18.74 4.34 -14.96
CA ALA A 335 19.00 5.62 -14.33
C ALA A 335 20.24 5.56 -13.42
N LEU A 336 20.67 4.36 -13.01
CA LEU A 336 21.92 4.13 -12.29
C LEU A 336 23.09 3.94 -13.26
N ASP A 337 24.26 4.41 -12.86
CA ASP A 337 25.53 4.12 -13.53
C ASP A 337 26.03 2.73 -13.13
N LEU A 338 25.41 1.70 -13.70
CA LEU A 338 25.73 0.29 -13.42
C LEU A 338 27.20 -0.07 -13.67
N PRO A 339 27.87 0.44 -14.74
CA PRO A 339 29.30 0.21 -14.93
C PRO A 339 30.14 0.76 -13.79
N LEU A 340 29.88 2.01 -13.35
CA LEU A 340 30.61 2.59 -12.22
C LEU A 340 30.34 1.83 -10.93
N PHE A 341 29.07 1.48 -10.67
CA PHE A 341 28.68 0.73 -9.49
C PHE A 341 29.41 -0.62 -9.40
N ASN A 342 29.37 -1.43 -10.46
CA ASN A 342 30.04 -2.73 -10.47
C ASN A 342 31.57 -2.58 -10.40
N LYS A 343 32.16 -1.57 -11.06
CA LYS A 343 33.59 -1.25 -10.92
C LYS A 343 33.96 -0.96 -9.46
N HIS A 344 33.19 -0.11 -8.78
CA HIS A 344 33.41 0.25 -7.38
C HIS A 344 33.24 -0.95 -6.45
N MET A 345 32.19 -1.75 -6.63
CA MET A 345 31.95 -2.93 -5.80
C MET A 345 33.09 -3.96 -5.96
N MET A 346 33.52 -4.23 -7.18
CA MET A 346 34.62 -5.18 -7.43
C MET A 346 35.95 -4.68 -6.86
N ALA A 347 36.25 -3.38 -6.96
CA ALA A 347 37.44 -2.78 -6.35
C ALA A 347 37.41 -2.91 -4.81
N LEU A 348 36.28 -2.57 -4.19
CA LEU A 348 36.09 -2.71 -2.74
C LEU A 348 36.25 -4.16 -2.27
N LEU A 349 35.63 -5.12 -2.98
CA LEU A 349 35.72 -6.54 -2.63
C LEU A 349 37.15 -7.10 -2.73
N LYS A 350 37.99 -6.52 -3.59
CA LYS A 350 39.44 -6.80 -3.70
C LYS A 350 40.29 -6.09 -2.64
N GLY A 351 39.69 -5.23 -1.81
CA GLY A 351 40.41 -4.43 -0.81
C GLY A 351 41.08 -3.18 -1.39
N GLU A 352 40.67 -2.70 -2.55
CA GLU A 352 41.14 -1.45 -3.15
C GLU A 352 40.39 -0.25 -2.57
N SER A 353 40.99 0.94 -2.63
CA SER A 353 40.34 2.19 -2.20
C SER A 353 39.47 2.75 -3.32
N VAL A 354 38.29 3.27 -2.96
CA VAL A 354 37.32 3.87 -3.89
C VAL A 354 36.83 5.20 -3.35
N GLU A 355 36.78 6.23 -4.18
CA GLU A 355 36.04 7.45 -3.87
C GLU A 355 34.55 7.19 -4.13
N LEU A 356 33.69 7.38 -3.13
CA LEU A 356 32.25 7.23 -3.30
C LEU A 356 31.64 8.54 -3.81
N PRO A 357 30.76 8.47 -4.82
CA PRO A 357 30.02 9.64 -5.28
C PRO A 357 28.95 10.04 -4.25
N VAL A 358 28.41 11.26 -4.40
CA VAL A 358 27.19 11.72 -3.71
C VAL A 358 26.25 12.31 -4.74
N TYR A 359 24.99 11.87 -4.77
CA TYR A 359 24.01 12.45 -5.71
C TYR A 359 23.23 13.59 -5.06
N ASN A 360 23.24 14.77 -5.70
CA ASN A 360 22.52 15.92 -5.20
C ASN A 360 21.14 16.03 -5.87
N PHE A 361 20.08 15.70 -5.13
CA PHE A 361 18.70 15.73 -5.65
C PHE A 361 18.21 17.13 -6.05
N THR A 362 18.76 18.18 -5.45
CA THR A 362 18.40 19.56 -5.76
C THR A 362 18.95 19.95 -7.12
N THR A 363 20.26 19.79 -7.33
CA THR A 363 20.93 20.13 -8.60
C THR A 363 20.63 19.09 -9.69
N GLY A 364 20.48 17.83 -9.31
CA GLY A 364 20.32 16.69 -10.22
C GLY A 364 21.64 16.17 -10.79
N TYR A 365 22.75 16.39 -10.10
CA TYR A 365 24.08 16.00 -10.58
C TYR A 365 24.85 15.24 -9.51
N ARG A 366 25.75 14.38 -9.98
CA ARG A 366 26.69 13.67 -9.11
C ARG A 366 27.83 14.60 -8.69
N GLU A 367 28.19 14.52 -7.42
CA GLU A 367 29.26 15.28 -6.79
C GLU A 367 30.34 14.33 -6.24
N TRP A 368 31.59 14.73 -6.34
CA TRP A 368 32.74 14.02 -5.77
C TRP A 368 33.26 14.84 -4.59
N LYS A 369 33.16 14.27 -3.38
CA LYS A 369 33.46 14.97 -2.12
C LYS A 369 34.74 14.48 -1.45
N ASN A 370 35.64 13.83 -2.20
CA ASN A 370 36.85 13.19 -1.69
C ASN A 370 36.57 12.17 -0.57
N HIS A 371 35.39 11.55 -0.58
CA HIS A 371 35.01 10.53 0.39
C HIS A 371 35.58 9.18 -0.06
N VAL A 372 36.85 8.94 0.28
CA VAL A 372 37.56 7.70 -0.05
C VAL A 372 37.35 6.66 1.03
N VAL A 373 36.89 5.47 0.62
CA VAL A 373 36.66 4.33 1.50
C VAL A 373 37.49 3.12 1.05
N LYS A 374 37.79 2.22 1.98
CA LYS A 374 38.47 0.95 1.75
C LYS A 374 37.90 -0.07 2.72
N LEU A 375 37.63 -1.29 2.24
CA LEU A 375 37.14 -2.35 3.12
C LEU A 375 38.25 -2.93 4.00
N GLU A 376 37.91 -3.20 5.26
CA GLU A 376 38.66 -4.11 6.11
C GLU A 376 38.45 -5.58 5.66
N PRO A 377 39.38 -6.50 6.00
CA PRO A 377 39.19 -7.92 5.72
C PRO A 377 37.85 -8.42 6.26
N ASN A 378 37.09 -9.14 5.41
CA ASN A 378 35.76 -9.68 5.72
C ASN A 378 34.70 -8.63 6.11
N GLN A 379 34.95 -7.34 5.86
CA GLN A 379 33.94 -6.30 6.08
C GLN A 379 32.82 -6.41 5.02
N PRO A 380 31.55 -6.59 5.42
CA PRO A 380 30.45 -6.60 4.47
C PRO A 380 30.04 -5.18 4.05
N ILE A 381 29.33 -5.08 2.94
CA ILE A 381 28.71 -3.84 2.46
C ILE A 381 27.20 -3.94 2.61
N ILE A 382 26.57 -2.95 3.26
CA ILE A 382 25.11 -2.74 3.18
C ILE A 382 24.83 -1.77 2.04
N ILE A 383 23.94 -2.17 1.14
CA ILE A 383 23.53 -1.37 -0.01
C ILE A 383 22.02 -1.21 0.03
N GLU A 384 21.53 0.04 0.04
CA GLU A 384 20.10 0.31 -0.01
C GLU A 384 19.68 1.05 -1.27
N GLY A 385 18.54 0.68 -1.84
CA GLY A 385 17.87 1.41 -2.91
C GLY A 385 16.87 0.54 -3.65
N ILE A 386 16.11 1.13 -4.58
CA ILE A 386 14.95 0.45 -5.18
C ILE A 386 15.32 -0.80 -6.01
N HIS A 387 16.55 -0.90 -6.51
CA HIS A 387 17.01 -1.99 -7.38
C HIS A 387 17.79 -3.10 -6.67
N GLY A 388 17.94 -3.07 -5.34
CA GLY A 388 18.77 -4.03 -4.60
C GLY A 388 18.42 -5.52 -4.81
N LEU A 389 17.19 -5.84 -5.22
CA LEU A 389 16.77 -7.22 -5.50
C LEU A 389 16.98 -7.66 -6.94
N ASN A 390 17.19 -6.71 -7.86
CA ASN A 390 17.37 -6.97 -9.29
C ASN A 390 18.79 -7.49 -9.55
N ASP A 391 18.91 -8.71 -10.07
CA ASP A 391 20.21 -9.34 -10.35
C ASP A 391 21.06 -8.57 -11.37
N GLU A 392 20.43 -7.78 -12.23
CA GLU A 392 21.12 -6.91 -13.18
C GLU A 392 22.05 -5.89 -12.50
N LEU A 393 21.67 -5.39 -11.31
CA LEU A 393 22.45 -4.42 -10.53
C LEU A 393 23.83 -4.98 -10.16
N THR A 394 23.87 -6.27 -9.81
CA THR A 394 25.05 -6.95 -9.25
C THR A 394 25.49 -8.13 -10.11
N ARG A 395 25.32 -8.01 -11.44
CA ARG A 395 25.56 -9.10 -12.41
C ARG A 395 26.98 -9.69 -12.35
N ASP A 396 27.98 -8.89 -11.97
CA ASP A 396 29.38 -9.31 -11.91
C ASP A 396 29.77 -9.91 -10.55
N ILE A 397 28.84 -9.94 -9.60
CA ILE A 397 29.06 -10.41 -8.22
C ILE A 397 28.38 -11.78 -8.05
N PRO A 398 29.06 -12.82 -7.52
CA PRO A 398 28.46 -14.14 -7.30
C PRO A 398 27.23 -14.11 -6.39
N SER A 399 26.24 -14.97 -6.64
CA SER A 399 24.99 -14.98 -5.86
C SER A 399 25.17 -15.41 -4.40
N HIS A 400 26.06 -16.36 -4.11
CA HIS A 400 26.26 -16.91 -2.76
C HIS A 400 26.85 -15.90 -1.76
N VAL A 401 27.47 -14.80 -2.23
CA VAL A 401 28.01 -13.75 -1.35
C VAL A 401 27.00 -12.63 -1.07
N LYS A 402 25.74 -12.79 -1.48
CA LYS A 402 24.68 -11.78 -1.38
C LYS A 402 23.61 -12.24 -0.40
N TYR A 403 23.13 -11.29 0.40
CA TYR A 403 21.95 -11.43 1.23
C TYR A 403 20.95 -10.33 0.86
N LYS A 404 19.74 -10.70 0.47
CA LYS A 404 18.72 -9.81 -0.07
C LYS A 404 17.59 -9.59 0.94
N ILE A 405 17.27 -8.33 1.19
CA ILE A 405 16.22 -7.91 2.12
C ILE A 405 15.19 -7.08 1.37
N TYR A 406 13.92 -7.46 1.48
CA TYR A 406 12.80 -6.67 0.97
C TYR A 406 12.09 -5.95 2.10
N VAL A 407 12.05 -4.62 2.05
CA VAL A 407 11.36 -3.76 3.01
C VAL A 407 10.09 -3.21 2.37
N SER A 408 8.94 -3.42 3.00
CA SER A 408 7.67 -2.90 2.49
C SER A 408 6.74 -2.46 3.62
N ALA A 409 5.93 -1.43 3.37
CA ALA A 409 4.97 -0.90 4.34
C ALA A 409 3.63 -1.63 4.20
N LEU A 410 3.59 -2.91 4.59
CA LEU A 410 2.39 -3.74 4.51
C LEU A 410 1.45 -3.37 5.67
N THR A 411 0.64 -2.33 5.46
CA THR A 411 -0.30 -1.81 6.47
C THR A 411 -1.17 -2.94 7.03
N GLN A 412 -1.05 -3.15 8.33
CA GLN A 412 -1.73 -4.23 9.08
C GLN A 412 -3.10 -3.79 9.59
N LEU A 413 -3.22 -2.49 9.90
CA LEU A 413 -4.46 -1.89 10.37
C LEU A 413 -5.51 -1.87 9.27
N ALA A 414 -6.75 -2.22 9.59
CA ALA A 414 -7.91 -2.04 8.72
C ALA A 414 -8.85 -0.96 9.28
N ILE A 415 -9.73 -0.39 8.43
CA ILE A 415 -10.77 0.53 8.91
C ILE A 415 -11.83 -0.27 9.69
N ASP A 416 -12.26 -1.40 9.12
CA ASP A 416 -13.08 -2.44 9.74
C ASP A 416 -12.82 -3.79 9.05
N ALA A 417 -13.59 -4.83 9.39
CA ALA A 417 -13.46 -6.18 8.82
C ALA A 417 -13.54 -6.23 7.27
N HIS A 418 -14.23 -5.30 6.62
CA HIS A 418 -14.47 -5.33 5.16
C HIS A 418 -13.71 -4.23 4.41
N ASN A 419 -13.27 -3.19 5.13
CA ASN A 419 -12.59 -2.02 4.60
C ASN A 419 -11.12 -2.03 5.02
N ARG A 420 -10.28 -2.73 4.25
CA ARG A 420 -8.82 -2.69 4.44
C ARG A 420 -8.22 -1.32 4.13
N ILE A 421 -7.02 -1.06 4.67
CA ILE A 421 -6.20 0.07 4.26
C ILE A 421 -5.27 -0.36 3.13
N PRO A 422 -5.35 0.23 1.93
CA PRO A 422 -4.39 -0.06 0.88
C PRO A 422 -2.98 0.40 1.27
N THR A 423 -1.99 -0.47 1.13
CA THR A 423 -0.55 -0.13 1.31
C THR A 423 -0.15 1.10 0.48
N THR A 424 -0.73 1.27 -0.70
CA THR A 424 -0.48 2.44 -1.56
C THR A 424 -0.94 3.75 -0.91
N ALA A 425 -2.05 3.75 -0.16
CA ALA A 425 -2.56 4.92 0.53
C ALA A 425 -1.63 5.37 1.66
N ALA A 426 -1.16 4.44 2.51
CA ALA A 426 -0.19 4.78 3.55
C ALA A 426 1.13 5.28 2.95
N ARG A 427 1.62 4.67 1.87
CA ARG A 427 2.89 5.03 1.24
C ARG A 427 2.86 6.38 0.53
N ILE A 428 1.77 6.74 -0.15
CA ILE A 428 1.66 8.08 -0.75
C ILE A 428 1.60 9.16 0.33
N ILE A 429 0.92 8.91 1.46
CA ILE A 429 0.88 9.84 2.61
C ILE A 429 2.28 10.03 3.19
N ARG A 430 3.01 8.94 3.48
CA ARG A 430 4.42 8.98 3.87
C ARG A 430 5.25 9.83 2.89
N ARG A 431 5.06 9.60 1.58
CA ARG A 431 5.78 10.34 0.53
C ARG A 431 5.47 11.83 0.53
N ILE A 432 4.19 12.21 0.61
CA ILE A 432 3.76 13.62 0.63
C ILE A 432 4.41 14.36 1.79
N VAL A 433 4.43 13.76 2.98
CA VAL A 433 5.02 14.37 4.17
C VAL A 433 6.54 14.53 4.00
N ARG A 434 7.25 13.45 3.64
CA ARG A 434 8.71 13.48 3.46
C ARG A 434 9.15 14.44 2.35
N ASP A 435 8.49 14.37 1.19
CA ASP A 435 8.89 15.16 0.02
C ASP A 435 8.69 16.67 0.29
N ASN A 436 7.65 17.03 1.06
CA ASN A 436 7.44 18.41 1.51
C ASN A 436 8.47 18.84 2.56
N GLN A 437 8.81 17.98 3.53
CA GLN A 437 9.74 18.34 4.61
C GLN A 437 11.20 18.42 4.15
N PHE A 438 11.66 17.46 3.32
CA PHE A 438 13.09 17.25 3.07
C PHE A 438 13.50 17.43 1.61
N ARG A 439 12.56 17.47 0.67
CA ARG A 439 12.86 17.53 -0.78
C ARG A 439 12.30 18.78 -1.48
N GLY A 440 11.69 19.70 -0.72
CA GLY A 440 11.14 20.95 -1.25
C GLY A 440 10.02 20.76 -2.27
N ALA A 441 9.33 19.60 -2.27
CA ALA A 441 8.28 19.28 -3.22
C ALA A 441 6.89 19.38 -2.59
N HIS A 442 6.00 20.15 -3.21
CA HIS A 442 4.62 20.28 -2.76
C HIS A 442 3.80 18.99 -3.01
N ALA A 443 2.74 18.79 -2.22
CA ALA A 443 1.86 17.62 -2.34
C ALA A 443 1.33 17.38 -3.77
N LEU A 444 0.96 18.46 -4.48
CA LEU A 444 0.48 18.38 -5.86
C LEU A 444 1.50 17.70 -6.80
N LYS A 445 2.79 18.07 -6.67
CA LYS A 445 3.86 17.46 -7.48
C LYS A 445 4.00 15.97 -7.16
N THR A 446 3.94 15.61 -5.88
CA THR A 446 4.03 14.22 -5.42
C THR A 446 2.88 13.37 -5.98
N ILE A 447 1.65 13.90 -5.93
CA ILE A 447 0.47 13.21 -6.47
C ILE A 447 0.58 13.03 -7.99
N LYS A 448 1.03 14.06 -8.72
CA LYS A 448 1.26 13.98 -10.18
C LYS A 448 2.26 12.89 -10.57
N GLN A 449 3.33 12.72 -9.78
CA GLN A 449 4.39 11.75 -10.06
C GLN A 449 4.05 10.32 -9.58
N TRP A 450 3.06 10.18 -8.71
CA TRP A 450 2.74 8.89 -8.08
C TRP A 450 2.44 7.75 -9.07
N PRO A 451 1.68 7.96 -10.17
CA PRO A 451 1.43 6.89 -11.14
C PRO A 451 2.70 6.34 -11.80
N ASP A 452 3.67 7.19 -12.12
CA ASP A 452 4.92 6.75 -12.77
C ASP A 452 5.82 5.99 -11.79
N VAL A 453 5.84 6.44 -10.54
CA VAL A 453 6.49 5.70 -9.44
C VAL A 453 5.89 4.30 -9.32
N ARG A 454 4.57 4.19 -9.31
CA ARG A 454 3.87 2.90 -9.22
C ARG A 454 4.20 1.98 -10.39
N LYS A 455 4.22 2.50 -11.63
CA LYS A 455 4.66 1.75 -12.81
C LYS A 455 6.11 1.27 -12.68
N GLY A 456 6.99 2.12 -12.16
CA GLY A 456 8.39 1.77 -11.86
C GLY A 456 8.50 0.63 -10.86
N GLU A 457 7.72 0.66 -9.78
CA GLU A 457 7.67 -0.39 -8.76
C GLU A 457 7.17 -1.73 -9.32
N ASP A 458 6.09 -1.69 -10.13
CA ASP A 458 5.50 -2.86 -10.77
C ASP A 458 6.47 -3.54 -11.74
N LYS A 459 7.38 -2.77 -12.35
CA LYS A 459 8.40 -3.29 -13.27
C LYS A 459 9.68 -3.74 -12.57
N ASN A 460 10.15 -2.96 -11.60
CA ASN A 460 11.54 -3.06 -11.14
C ASN A 460 11.69 -3.59 -9.70
N ILE A 461 10.59 -3.73 -8.94
CA ILE A 461 10.65 -4.10 -7.52
C ILE A 461 9.78 -5.33 -7.24
N PHE A 462 8.47 -5.25 -7.47
CA PHE A 462 7.54 -6.34 -7.12
C PHE A 462 7.83 -7.67 -7.82
N PRO A 463 8.32 -7.71 -9.08
CA PRO A 463 8.73 -8.97 -9.71
C PRO A 463 9.85 -9.70 -8.98
N PHE A 464 10.68 -8.97 -8.21
CA PHE A 464 11.87 -9.52 -7.53
C PHE A 464 11.66 -9.74 -6.03
N GLN A 465 10.51 -9.38 -5.45
CA GLN A 465 10.32 -9.40 -3.99
C GLN A 465 10.49 -10.79 -3.36
N GLU A 466 10.03 -11.86 -4.02
CA GLU A 466 10.18 -13.24 -3.52
C GLU A 466 11.62 -13.78 -3.65
N ASN A 467 12.49 -13.09 -4.41
CA ASN A 467 13.92 -13.40 -4.49
C ASN A 467 14.69 -12.90 -3.26
N ALA A 468 14.07 -12.12 -2.37
CA ALA A 468 14.70 -11.68 -1.12
C ALA A 468 14.81 -12.83 -0.12
N ASP A 469 15.94 -12.98 0.56
CA ASP A 469 16.15 -14.00 1.59
C ASP A 469 15.23 -13.76 2.80
N VAL A 470 15.01 -12.49 3.14
CA VAL A 470 14.07 -12.09 4.17
C VAL A 470 13.28 -10.85 3.77
N MET A 471 12.09 -10.71 4.35
CA MET A 471 11.22 -9.56 4.18
C MET A 471 11.01 -8.87 5.54
N PHE A 472 10.83 -7.57 5.52
CA PHE A 472 10.53 -6.76 6.70
C PHE A 472 9.32 -5.85 6.44
N ASN A 473 8.32 -5.96 7.30
CA ASN A 473 7.17 -5.08 7.28
C ASN A 473 7.46 -3.80 8.08
N SER A 474 7.63 -2.68 7.38
CA SER A 474 7.92 -1.39 7.99
C SER A 474 6.68 -0.58 8.36
N ALA A 475 5.47 -1.12 8.19
CA ALA A 475 4.25 -0.46 8.64
C ALA A 475 4.24 -0.38 10.18
N LEU A 476 3.84 0.79 10.70
CA LEU A 476 3.66 1.04 12.12
C LEU A 476 2.18 1.35 12.35
N ILE A 477 1.56 0.69 13.33
CA ILE A 477 0.09 0.71 13.46
C ILE A 477 -0.48 2.11 13.74
N TYR A 478 0.30 2.97 14.37
CA TYR A 478 -0.09 4.31 14.78
C TYR A 478 0.25 5.39 13.75
N GLU A 479 0.97 5.05 12.68
CA GLU A 479 1.65 6.04 11.85
C GLU A 479 0.70 7.04 11.18
N LEU A 480 -0.50 6.60 10.79
CA LEU A 480 -1.46 7.46 10.11
C LEU A 480 -2.05 8.51 11.08
N GLY A 481 -2.18 8.18 12.37
CA GLY A 481 -2.58 9.15 13.41
C GLY A 481 -1.52 10.24 13.64
N ILE A 482 -0.24 9.93 13.41
CA ILE A 482 0.86 10.93 13.43
C ILE A 482 0.94 11.70 12.11
N LEU A 483 0.89 11.00 10.97
CA LEU A 483 1.08 11.58 9.64
C LEU A 483 -0.06 12.53 9.26
N LYS A 484 -1.27 12.31 9.77
CA LYS A 484 -2.47 13.11 9.50
C LYS A 484 -2.23 14.62 9.65
N LYS A 485 -1.64 15.05 10.77
CA LYS A 485 -1.39 16.47 11.05
C LYS A 485 -0.43 17.14 10.08
N TYR A 486 0.46 16.37 9.44
CA TYR A 486 1.37 16.86 8.42
C TYR A 486 0.76 16.81 7.03
N ALA A 487 0.07 15.71 6.70
CA ALA A 487 -0.42 15.46 5.34
C ALA A 487 -1.68 16.28 5.03
N LYS A 488 -2.65 16.35 5.96
CA LYS A 488 -3.96 16.97 5.71
C LYS A 488 -3.84 18.46 5.30
N PRO A 489 -3.06 19.32 5.98
CA PRO A 489 -2.90 20.71 5.56
C PRO A 489 -2.22 20.89 4.19
N LEU A 490 -1.44 19.89 3.73
CA LEU A 490 -0.81 19.92 2.40
C LEU A 490 -1.78 19.51 1.30
N LEU A 491 -2.66 18.54 1.60
CA LEU A 491 -3.70 18.04 0.72
C LEU A 491 -4.81 19.09 0.50
N GLU A 492 -5.21 19.80 1.56
CA GLU A 492 -6.26 20.85 1.51
C GLU A 492 -5.89 22.04 0.60
N LYS A 493 -4.61 22.21 0.26
CA LYS A 493 -4.14 23.24 -0.68
C LYS A 493 -4.45 22.90 -2.15
N ILE A 494 -4.84 21.66 -2.45
CA ILE A 494 -5.21 21.23 -3.79
C ILE A 494 -6.69 21.52 -3.98
N THR A 495 -7.01 22.37 -4.94
CA THR A 495 -8.36 22.91 -5.17
C THR A 495 -9.12 22.13 -6.26
N PRO A 496 -10.47 22.19 -6.28
CA PRO A 496 -11.31 21.41 -7.21
C PRO A 496 -11.07 21.62 -8.71
N ASP A 497 -10.46 22.74 -9.10
CA ASP A 497 -10.09 23.05 -10.48
C ASP A 497 -8.93 22.17 -11.01
N LEU A 498 -8.19 21.50 -10.14
CA LEU A 498 -7.11 20.61 -10.50
C LEU A 498 -7.60 19.15 -10.66
N PRO A 499 -7.12 18.39 -11.67
CA PRO A 499 -7.46 16.98 -11.84
C PRO A 499 -7.08 16.12 -10.62
N GLU A 500 -6.01 16.49 -9.91
CA GLU A 500 -5.52 15.77 -8.73
C GLU A 500 -6.40 15.96 -7.49
N TYR A 501 -7.39 16.86 -7.52
CA TYR A 501 -8.30 17.11 -6.41
C TYR A 501 -8.99 15.83 -5.93
N ASN A 502 -9.40 14.94 -6.84
CA ASN A 502 -10.01 13.66 -6.50
C ASN A 502 -9.14 12.84 -5.53
N ILE A 503 -7.85 12.74 -5.85
CA ILE A 503 -6.88 11.97 -5.06
C ILE A 503 -6.69 12.67 -3.72
N SER A 504 -6.56 13.99 -3.71
CA SER A 504 -6.42 14.77 -2.49
C SER A 504 -7.61 14.58 -1.55
N LYS A 505 -8.82 14.78 -2.07
CA LYS A 505 -10.07 14.63 -1.32
C LYS A 505 -10.22 13.23 -0.74
N ARG A 506 -9.92 12.19 -1.54
CA ARG A 506 -9.93 10.79 -1.07
C ARG A 506 -8.93 10.55 0.07
N LEU A 507 -7.72 11.08 -0.04
CA LEU A 507 -6.72 10.96 1.03
C LEU A 507 -7.13 11.71 2.31
N ILE A 508 -7.78 12.86 2.19
CA ILE A 508 -8.35 13.59 3.33
C ILE A 508 -9.46 12.78 3.98
N ASP A 509 -10.44 12.29 3.20
CA ASP A 509 -11.55 11.48 3.70
C ASP A 509 -11.04 10.20 4.37
N PHE A 510 -9.97 9.60 3.81
CA PHE A 510 -9.28 8.47 4.42
C PHE A 510 -8.58 8.83 5.75
N LEU A 511 -7.89 9.97 5.81
CA LEU A 511 -7.26 10.44 7.05
C LEU A 511 -8.28 10.81 8.13
N ASP A 512 -9.51 11.16 7.76
CA ASP A 512 -10.55 11.53 8.71
C ASP A 512 -11.07 10.36 9.57
N TYR A 513 -10.77 9.11 9.21
CA TYR A 513 -11.00 7.96 10.09
C TYR A 513 -10.08 7.94 11.32
N PHE A 514 -8.92 8.59 11.26
CA PHE A 514 -7.90 8.53 12.31
C PHE A 514 -8.03 9.71 13.26
N GLU A 515 -7.94 9.48 14.56
CA GLU A 515 -7.73 10.56 15.52
C GLU A 515 -6.27 11.06 15.50
N ASP A 516 -6.07 12.33 15.82
CA ASP A 516 -4.74 12.95 15.79
C ASP A 516 -3.90 12.50 16.99
N ILE A 517 -2.69 12.00 16.73
CA ILE A 517 -1.67 11.78 17.75
C ILE A 517 -0.80 13.04 17.81
N SER A 518 -1.10 13.91 18.77
CA SER A 518 -0.52 15.25 18.84
C SER A 518 0.95 15.26 19.25
N ASN A 519 1.34 14.39 20.19
CA ASN A 519 2.69 14.35 20.74
C ASN A 519 3.65 13.54 19.86
N ASP A 520 4.50 14.23 19.08
CA ASP A 520 5.55 13.56 18.30
C ASP A 520 6.64 12.93 19.15
N ASP A 521 6.83 13.38 20.40
CA ASP A 521 7.93 12.90 21.24
C ASP A 521 7.68 11.48 21.77
N ASP A 522 6.44 10.96 21.63
CA ASP A 522 6.15 9.53 21.86
C ASP A 522 6.79 8.63 20.80
N VAL A 523 7.08 9.15 19.61
CA VAL A 523 7.76 8.42 18.54
C VAL A 523 9.27 8.37 18.84
N PRO A 524 9.90 7.19 18.98
CA PRO A 524 11.34 7.10 19.20
C PRO A 524 12.14 7.81 18.09
N ASN A 525 13.30 8.39 18.41
CA ASN A 525 14.15 9.09 17.43
C ASN A 525 14.82 8.15 16.42
N ASN A 526 14.87 6.84 16.70
CA ASN A 526 15.32 5.79 15.79
C ASN A 526 14.17 5.11 15.04
N SER A 527 12.91 5.55 15.22
CA SER A 527 11.75 5.00 14.50
C SER A 527 11.89 5.19 12.99
N ILE A 528 11.40 4.23 12.21
CA ILE A 528 11.29 4.38 10.74
C ILE A 528 10.40 5.58 10.38
N LEU A 529 9.42 5.91 11.22
CA LEU A 529 8.54 7.05 10.97
C LEU A 529 9.30 8.40 10.94
N ARG A 530 10.44 8.49 11.64
CA ARG A 530 11.29 9.69 11.69
C ARG A 530 11.95 10.03 10.36
N GLU A 531 12.02 9.08 9.41
CA GLU A 531 12.38 9.35 8.02
C GLU A 531 11.39 10.32 7.34
N PHE A 532 10.12 10.30 7.78
CA PHE A 532 9.06 11.07 7.16
C PHE A 532 8.73 12.34 7.93
N ILE A 533 8.75 12.30 9.26
CA ILE A 533 8.33 13.42 10.12
C ILE A 533 9.47 14.23 10.74
N GLY A 534 10.73 13.82 10.54
CA GLY A 534 11.93 14.47 11.09
C GLY A 534 12.27 14.08 12.53
N LYS A 535 13.33 14.67 13.08
CA LYS A 535 13.96 14.33 14.38
C LYS A 535 14.55 12.90 14.43
N SER A 536 15.03 12.39 13.30
CA SER A 536 15.77 11.12 13.26
C SER A 536 17.11 11.28 13.99
N CYS A 537 17.58 10.24 14.70
CA CYS A 537 18.95 10.21 15.21
C CYS A 537 19.99 9.81 14.15
N PHE A 538 19.56 9.49 12.92
CA PHE A 538 20.43 9.02 11.84
C PHE A 538 20.81 10.09 10.82
N PHE A 539 20.11 11.22 10.75
CA PHE A 539 20.27 12.25 9.71
C PHE A 539 20.23 13.67 10.27
#